data_AF-A0A9W9Z6E6-F1
#
_entry.id   AF-A0A9W9Z6E6-F1
#
_cell.length_a   1.000
_cell.length_b   1.000
_cell.length_c   1.000
_cell.angle_alpha   90.00
_cell.angle_beta   90.00
_cell.angle_gamma   90.00
#
_symmetry.space_group_name_H-M   'P 1'
#
loop_
_entity.id
_entity.type
_entity.pdbx_description
1 polymer ?
#
loop_
_entity_poly.entity_id
_entity_poly.type
_entity_poly.pdbx_seq_one_letter_code
_entity_poly.pdbx_strand_id
1 'polypeptide(L)'
;MSKKQGMAANTGESSRKLDDLLTKMDVLLEAKNGMLKKLNKLEETQGTIVKDIDKLKQSLQDSQQKVEKKADRTETVALERKFEDLEKPTCLEVEVMRAHRTYIKQNAGDTPKPRPIHVYLLRYTDKVSILKSAASKLKNNKYKNSQIFISDDVSKTMRTEWAKLRQDYLPAIKTKTNVLFVFIPWSVPAQMLYKEDGAEKLKSFNLPKE
;
A
#
# COMPACT_ATOMS: atom_id res chain seq x y z
N MET A 1 -105.79 -14.46 29.15
CA MET A 1 -104.32 -14.44 29.28
C MET A 1 -103.74 -15.12 28.04
N SER A 2 -103.16 -14.36 27.10
CA SER A 2 -101.71 -14.28 26.82
C SER A 2 -101.13 -15.62 26.36
N LYS A 3 -100.47 -15.80 25.21
CA LYS A 3 -99.67 -14.87 24.40
C LYS A 3 -99.44 -15.56 23.03
N LYS A 4 -100.01 -15.03 21.94
CA LYS A 4 -99.74 -15.51 20.57
C LYS A 4 -98.84 -14.48 19.90
N GLN A 5 -97.57 -14.46 20.30
CA GLN A 5 -96.52 -13.60 19.74
C GLN A 5 -95.37 -14.49 19.28
N GLY A 6 -94.90 -14.31 18.04
CA GLY A 6 -93.48 -14.52 17.73
C GLY A 6 -93.05 -15.56 16.69
N MET A 7 -93.88 -16.02 15.75
CA MET A 7 -93.40 -16.94 14.70
C MET A 7 -93.04 -16.29 13.35
N ALA A 8 -93.60 -15.11 13.04
CA ALA A 8 -93.34 -14.46 11.74
C ALA A 8 -92.07 -13.58 11.71
N ALA A 9 -91.57 -13.13 12.86
CA ALA A 9 -90.40 -12.24 12.92
C ALA A 9 -89.05 -12.97 12.75
N ASN A 10 -88.98 -14.25 13.13
CA ASN A 10 -87.71 -14.99 13.19
C ASN A 10 -87.23 -15.50 11.81
N THR A 11 -88.15 -15.77 10.89
CA THR A 11 -87.85 -16.29 9.54
C THR A 11 -87.25 -15.20 8.62
N GLY A 12 -87.73 -13.95 8.74
CA GLY A 12 -87.19 -12.82 7.98
C GLY A 12 -85.79 -12.38 8.46
N GLU A 13 -85.47 -12.60 9.74
CA GLU A 13 -84.16 -12.27 10.30
C GLU A 13 -83.08 -13.27 9.84
N SER A 14 -83.41 -14.56 9.75
CA SER A 14 -82.51 -15.59 9.21
C SER A 14 -82.22 -15.42 7.71
N SER A 15 -83.20 -15.00 6.91
CA SER A 15 -82.99 -14.71 5.47
C SER A 15 -82.01 -13.55 5.27
N ARG A 16 -82.16 -12.46 6.04
CA ARG A 16 -81.24 -11.31 5.96
C ARG A 16 -79.81 -11.66 6.38
N LYS A 17 -79.65 -12.55 7.37
CA LYS A 17 -78.33 -13.06 7.78
C LYS A 17 -77.68 -13.92 6.70
N LEU A 18 -78.47 -14.66 5.92
CA LEU A 18 -77.97 -15.43 4.77
C LEU A 18 -77.51 -14.52 3.62
N ASP A 19 -78.28 -13.48 3.30
CA ASP A 19 -77.91 -12.50 2.28
C ASP A 19 -76.64 -11.70 2.67
N ASP A 20 -76.50 -11.34 3.95
CA ASP A 20 -75.30 -10.70 4.50
C ASP A 20 -74.07 -11.64 4.46
N LEU A 21 -74.26 -12.95 4.66
CA LEU A 21 -73.19 -13.94 4.50
C LEU A 21 -72.78 -14.08 3.03
N LEU A 22 -73.73 -14.13 2.10
CA LEU A 22 -73.47 -14.23 0.67
C LEU A 22 -72.69 -13.02 0.17
N THR A 23 -73.12 -11.81 0.52
CA THR A 23 -72.41 -10.57 0.16
C THR A 23 -71.00 -10.51 0.73
N LYS A 24 -70.79 -10.95 1.99
CA LYS A 24 -69.44 -11.09 2.56
C LYS A 24 -68.59 -12.12 1.81
N MET A 25 -69.19 -13.20 1.34
CA MET A 25 -68.50 -14.23 0.56
C MET A 25 -68.05 -13.70 -0.80
N ASP A 26 -68.89 -12.90 -1.48
CA ASP A 26 -68.55 -12.24 -2.73
C ASP A 26 -67.38 -11.26 -2.55
N VAL A 27 -67.43 -10.41 -1.51
CA VAL A 27 -66.33 -9.49 -1.18
C VAL A 27 -65.02 -10.26 -0.91
N LEU A 28 -65.09 -11.40 -0.20
CA LEU A 28 -63.92 -12.24 0.06
C LEU A 28 -63.38 -12.91 -1.20
N LEU A 29 -64.26 -13.34 -2.11
CA LEU A 29 -63.87 -13.91 -3.40
C LEU A 29 -63.17 -12.86 -4.28
N GLU A 30 -63.70 -11.65 -4.34
CA GLU A 30 -63.06 -10.53 -5.05
C GLU A 30 -61.69 -10.19 -4.44
N ALA A 31 -61.61 -10.10 -3.11
CA ALA A 31 -60.35 -9.84 -2.42
C ALA A 31 -59.30 -10.94 -2.69
N LYS A 32 -59.71 -12.21 -2.65
CA LYS A 32 -58.85 -13.36 -2.98
C LYS A 32 -58.33 -13.27 -4.41
N ASN A 33 -59.20 -13.00 -5.38
CA ASN A 33 -58.82 -12.87 -6.79
C ASN A 33 -57.88 -11.67 -7.01
N GLY A 34 -58.10 -10.57 -6.29
CA GLY A 34 -57.20 -9.41 -6.28
C GLY A 34 -55.81 -9.73 -5.73
N MET A 35 -55.73 -10.49 -4.63
CA MET A 35 -54.46 -10.96 -4.07
C MET A 35 -53.72 -11.90 -5.03
N LEU A 36 -54.44 -12.82 -5.69
CA LEU A 36 -53.85 -13.75 -6.65
C LEU A 36 -53.20 -13.01 -7.83
N LYS A 37 -53.87 -11.97 -8.37
CA LYS A 37 -53.31 -11.13 -9.44
C LYS A 37 -52.03 -10.41 -9.01
N LYS A 38 -52.00 -9.89 -7.77
CA LYS A 38 -50.81 -9.20 -7.22
C LYS A 38 -49.64 -10.17 -7.00
N LEU A 39 -49.92 -11.40 -6.55
CA LEU A 39 -48.93 -12.45 -6.38
C LEU A 39 -48.26 -12.83 -7.70
N ASN A 40 -49.04 -13.06 -8.76
CA ASN A 40 -48.48 -13.38 -10.09
C ASN A 40 -47.59 -12.25 -10.62
N LYS A 41 -48.03 -10.99 -10.47
CA LYS A 41 -47.23 -9.83 -10.87
C LYS A 41 -45.92 -9.73 -10.07
N LEU A 42 -45.96 -10.06 -8.78
CA LEU A 42 -44.78 -10.08 -7.93
C LEU A 42 -43.78 -11.15 -8.41
N GLU A 43 -44.27 -12.35 -8.74
CA GLU A 43 -43.45 -13.45 -9.27
C GLU A 43 -42.76 -13.07 -10.60
N GLU A 44 -43.49 -12.43 -11.51
CA GLU A 44 -42.92 -11.92 -12.77
C GLU A 44 -41.81 -10.88 -12.53
N THR A 45 -42.04 -9.93 -11.60
CA THR A 45 -41.02 -8.92 -11.25
C THR A 45 -39.80 -9.55 -10.60
N GLN A 46 -39.98 -10.54 -9.71
CA GLN A 46 -38.88 -11.28 -9.10
C GLN A 46 -38.07 -12.04 -10.15
N GLY A 47 -38.73 -12.71 -11.10
CA GLY A 47 -38.04 -13.40 -12.20
C GLY A 47 -37.20 -12.47 -13.07
N THR A 48 -37.63 -11.21 -13.23
CA THR A 48 -36.85 -10.19 -13.97
C THR A 48 -35.63 -9.75 -13.16
N ILE A 49 -35.80 -9.51 -11.86
CA ILE A 49 -34.71 -9.10 -10.96
C ILE A 49 -33.61 -10.16 -10.91
N VAL A 50 -33.97 -11.45 -10.82
CA VAL A 50 -32.99 -12.55 -10.83
C VAL A 50 -32.16 -12.53 -12.11
N LYS A 51 -32.80 -12.36 -13.27
CA LYS A 51 -32.09 -12.27 -14.56
C LYS A 51 -31.11 -11.11 -14.63
N ASP A 52 -31.46 -9.96 -14.05
CA ASP A 52 -30.58 -8.79 -14.06
C ASP A 52 -29.42 -8.93 -13.07
N ILE A 53 -29.64 -9.61 -11.93
CA ILE A 53 -28.56 -9.97 -11.00
C ILE A 53 -27.53 -10.88 -11.68
N ASP A 54 -27.97 -11.87 -12.45
CA ASP A 54 -27.06 -12.77 -13.18
C ASP A 54 -26.21 -12.02 -14.22
N LYS A 55 -26.81 -11.09 -14.96
CA LYS A 55 -26.08 -10.23 -15.91
C LYS A 55 -25.04 -9.36 -15.21
N LEU A 56 -25.40 -8.74 -14.07
CA LEU A 56 -24.49 -7.90 -13.29
C LEU A 56 -23.32 -8.72 -12.74
N LYS A 57 -23.58 -9.95 -12.27
CA LYS A 57 -22.55 -10.86 -11.77
C LYS A 57 -21.55 -11.22 -12.87
N GLN A 58 -22.02 -11.51 -14.08
CA GLN A 58 -21.14 -11.79 -15.23
C GLN A 58 -20.28 -10.56 -15.58
N SER A 59 -20.89 -9.37 -15.68
CA SER A 59 -20.16 -8.14 -16.01
C SER A 59 -19.09 -7.77 -14.98
N LEU A 60 -19.37 -8.03 -13.69
CA LEU A 60 -18.40 -7.83 -12.61
C LEU A 60 -17.22 -8.79 -12.75
N GLN A 61 -17.48 -10.07 -13.03
CA GLN A 61 -16.44 -11.09 -13.21
C GLN A 61 -15.53 -10.75 -14.40
N ASP A 62 -16.11 -10.32 -15.53
CA ASP A 62 -15.36 -9.90 -16.71
C ASP A 62 -14.48 -8.68 -16.42
N SER A 63 -15.00 -7.72 -15.65
CA SER A 63 -14.27 -6.52 -15.23
C SER A 63 -13.10 -6.86 -14.30
N GLN A 64 -13.30 -7.79 -13.37
CA GLN A 64 -12.25 -8.29 -12.48
C GLN A 64 -11.12 -8.95 -13.26
N GLN A 65 -11.43 -9.85 -14.20
CA GLN A 65 -10.41 -10.48 -15.06
C GLN A 65 -9.64 -9.46 -15.90
N LYS A 66 -10.32 -8.40 -16.39
CA LYS A 66 -9.68 -7.34 -17.18
C LYS A 66 -8.74 -6.48 -16.33
N VAL A 67 -9.08 -6.21 -15.07
CA VAL A 67 -8.20 -5.49 -14.13
C VAL A 67 -7.01 -6.37 -13.77
N GLU A 68 -7.22 -7.65 -13.50
CA GLU A 68 -6.16 -8.60 -13.16
C GLU A 68 -5.11 -8.72 -14.29
N LYS A 69 -5.56 -8.88 -15.55
CA LYS A 69 -4.65 -8.89 -16.72
C LYS A 69 -3.89 -7.57 -16.93
N LYS A 70 -4.49 -6.42 -16.59
CA LYS A 70 -3.80 -5.12 -16.64
C LYS A 70 -2.86 -4.91 -15.45
N ALA A 71 -3.09 -5.63 -14.36
CA ALA A 71 -2.28 -5.60 -13.15
C ALA A 71 -1.19 -6.67 -13.15
N ASP A 72 -1.08 -7.50 -14.19
CA ASP A 72 0.05 -8.40 -14.39
C ASP A 72 1.33 -7.58 -14.51
N ARG A 73 1.98 -7.42 -13.35
CA ARG A 73 3.25 -6.71 -13.10
C ARG A 73 4.43 -7.30 -13.87
N THR A 74 4.20 -8.28 -14.74
CA THR A 74 5.25 -8.93 -15.54
C THR A 74 5.86 -7.94 -16.54
N GLU A 75 5.05 -7.09 -17.18
CA GLU A 75 5.56 -6.03 -18.05
C GLU A 75 6.28 -4.93 -17.26
N THR A 76 5.76 -4.55 -16.08
CA THR A 76 6.43 -3.55 -15.24
C THR A 76 7.74 -4.07 -14.67
N VAL A 77 7.81 -5.34 -14.24
CA VAL A 77 9.03 -5.99 -13.77
C VAL A 77 10.04 -6.19 -14.91
N ALA A 78 9.57 -6.52 -16.12
CA ALA A 78 10.43 -6.61 -17.30
C ALA A 78 10.98 -5.24 -17.71
N LEU A 79 10.17 -4.18 -17.62
CA LEU A 79 10.61 -2.80 -17.82
C LEU A 79 11.59 -2.36 -16.73
N GLU A 80 11.33 -2.65 -15.45
CA GLU A 80 12.25 -2.39 -14.34
C GLU A 80 13.61 -3.05 -14.57
N ARG A 81 13.66 -4.32 -14.99
CA ARG A 81 14.92 -4.99 -15.37
C ARG A 81 15.63 -4.30 -16.54
N LYS A 82 14.89 -3.87 -17.57
CA LYS A 82 15.47 -3.10 -18.68
C LYS A 82 16.01 -1.75 -18.22
N PHE A 83 15.34 -1.09 -17.27
CA PHE A 83 15.84 0.13 -16.65
C PHE A 83 17.09 -0.13 -15.81
N GLU A 84 17.17 -1.23 -15.05
CA GLU A 84 18.40 -1.62 -14.33
C GLU A 84 19.56 -1.90 -15.30
N ASP A 85 19.29 -2.55 -16.44
CA ASP A 85 20.28 -2.83 -17.47
C ASP A 85 20.75 -1.56 -18.21
N LEU A 86 19.86 -0.57 -18.38
CA LEU A 86 20.19 0.75 -18.96
C LEU A 86 20.82 1.71 -17.95
N GLU A 87 20.53 1.56 -16.65
CA GLU A 87 21.18 2.27 -15.55
C GLU A 87 22.54 1.67 -15.20
N LYS A 88 22.94 0.58 -15.86
CA LYS A 88 24.34 0.15 -15.90
C LYS A 88 25.13 1.36 -16.37
N PRO A 89 25.93 2.01 -15.49
CA PRO A 89 26.71 3.15 -15.92
C PRO A 89 27.54 2.62 -17.07
N THR A 90 27.30 3.17 -18.26
CA THR A 90 28.33 3.25 -19.28
C THR A 90 29.60 3.56 -18.50
N CYS A 91 30.59 2.68 -18.63
CA CYS A 91 31.89 2.90 -18.02
C CYS A 91 32.49 4.08 -18.78
N LEU A 92 31.95 5.27 -18.51
CA LEU A 92 32.41 6.53 -19.00
C LEU A 92 33.81 6.65 -18.42
N GLU A 93 34.74 7.01 -19.29
CA GLU A 93 36.12 7.31 -18.94
C GLU A 93 36.12 8.20 -17.69
N VAL A 94 36.64 7.67 -16.57
CA VAL A 94 36.64 8.40 -15.29
C VAL A 94 37.76 9.42 -15.33
N GLU A 95 37.40 10.70 -15.26
CA GLU A 95 38.36 11.79 -15.30
C GLU A 95 38.83 12.11 -13.88
N VAL A 96 40.12 11.91 -13.62
CA VAL A 96 40.75 12.16 -12.32
C VAL A 96 41.52 13.47 -12.38
N MET A 97 41.15 14.44 -11.53
CA MET A 97 41.91 15.69 -11.37
C MET A 97 43.20 15.45 -10.60
N ARG A 98 43.11 14.73 -9.48
CA ARG A 98 44.24 14.51 -8.57
C ARG A 98 44.04 13.27 -7.73
N ALA A 99 45.06 12.43 -7.63
CA ALA A 99 45.09 11.31 -6.69
C ALA A 99 46.38 11.37 -5.86
N HIS A 100 46.26 11.26 -4.54
CA HIS A 100 47.44 11.29 -3.66
C HIS A 100 47.17 10.54 -2.35
N ARG A 101 48.24 10.07 -1.70
CA ARG A 101 48.15 9.43 -0.37
C ARG A 101 48.17 10.49 0.72
N THR A 102 47.20 10.43 1.64
CA THR A 102 47.12 11.36 2.76
C THR A 102 47.99 10.87 3.92
N TYR A 103 48.79 11.77 4.48
CA TYR A 103 49.56 11.46 5.69
C TYR A 103 48.64 11.39 6.89
N ILE A 104 48.73 10.29 7.64
CA ILE A 104 48.01 10.10 8.91
C ILE A 104 49.07 9.86 9.96
N LYS A 105 49.08 10.69 11.01
CA LYS A 105 49.92 10.48 12.20
C LYS A 105 49.50 9.15 12.83
N GLN A 106 50.41 8.18 12.84
CA GLN A 106 50.22 6.91 13.53
C GLN A 106 50.79 7.04 14.94
N ASN A 107 50.08 6.49 15.93
CA ASN A 107 50.57 6.48 17.30
C ASN A 107 51.70 5.46 17.43
N ALA A 108 52.68 5.74 18.28
CA ALA A 108 53.75 4.79 18.59
C ALA A 108 53.13 3.53 19.22
N GLY A 109 53.18 2.40 18.51
CA GLY A 109 52.60 1.13 18.93
C GLY A 109 51.50 0.57 18.00
N ASP A 110 50.95 1.39 17.09
CA ASP A 110 50.03 0.89 16.08
C ASP A 110 50.78 0.11 14.99
N THR A 111 50.20 -0.99 14.51
CA THR A 111 50.71 -1.68 13.33
C THR A 111 50.67 -0.74 12.12
N PRO A 112 51.69 -0.75 11.24
CA PRO A 112 51.72 0.13 10.07
C PRO A 112 50.50 -0.10 9.17
N LYS A 113 49.53 0.83 9.23
CA LYS A 113 48.33 0.79 8.38
C LYS A 113 48.62 1.46 7.03
N PRO A 114 48.08 0.94 5.91
CA PRO A 114 48.23 1.58 4.62
C PRO A 114 47.56 2.96 4.63
N ARG A 115 48.24 3.97 4.08
CA ARG A 115 47.71 5.33 3.97
C ARG A 115 46.54 5.39 2.97
N PRO A 116 45.41 6.03 3.32
CA PRO A 116 44.31 6.27 2.38
C PRO A 116 44.76 7.06 1.17
N ILE A 117 44.10 6.82 0.04
CA ILE A 117 44.29 7.58 -1.20
C ILE A 117 43.09 8.51 -1.33
N HIS A 118 43.33 9.82 -1.36
CA HIS A 118 42.32 10.81 -1.69
C HIS A 118 42.35 11.07 -3.19
N VAL A 119 41.20 10.86 -3.83
CA VAL A 119 40.99 11.02 -5.27
C VAL A 119 39.99 12.14 -5.49
N TYR A 120 40.43 13.19 -6.17
CA TYR A 120 39.60 14.26 -6.69
C TYR A 120 39.25 13.94 -8.13
N LEU A 121 37.95 13.77 -8.38
CA LEU A 121 37.39 13.51 -9.70
C LEU A 121 37.01 14.82 -10.36
N LEU A 122 37.12 14.89 -11.68
CA LEU A 122 36.78 16.10 -12.44
C LEU A 122 35.26 16.33 -12.46
N ARG A 123 34.49 15.25 -12.49
CA ARG A 123 33.02 15.30 -12.56
C ARG A 123 32.40 14.77 -11.28
N TYR A 124 31.40 15.50 -10.77
CA TYR A 124 30.61 15.07 -9.62
C TYR A 124 29.83 13.78 -9.89
N THR A 125 29.39 13.58 -11.14
CA THR A 125 28.66 12.37 -11.57
C THR A 125 29.49 11.10 -11.39
N ASP A 126 30.80 11.16 -11.69
CA ASP A 126 31.72 10.03 -11.53
C ASP A 126 31.83 9.64 -10.06
N LYS A 127 31.93 10.64 -9.17
CA LYS A 127 31.93 10.43 -7.72
C LYS A 127 30.70 9.66 -7.26
N VAL A 128 29.50 10.11 -7.65
CA VAL A 128 28.23 9.49 -7.26
C VAL A 128 28.13 8.06 -7.80
N SER A 129 28.48 7.86 -9.07
CA SER A 129 28.46 6.54 -9.72
C SER A 129 29.42 5.54 -9.06
N ILE A 130 30.64 5.97 -8.74
CA ILE A 130 31.65 5.15 -8.05
C ILE A 130 31.15 4.78 -6.66
N LEU A 131 30.58 5.72 -5.89
CA LEU A 131 30.08 5.44 -4.54
C LEU A 131 28.86 4.48 -4.56
N LYS A 132 27.92 4.64 -5.50
CA LYS A 132 26.78 3.71 -5.70
C LYS A 132 27.26 2.30 -6.06
N SER A 133 28.23 2.21 -6.97
CA SER A 133 28.84 0.94 -7.40
C SER A 133 29.65 0.29 -6.28
N ALA A 134 30.38 1.09 -5.49
CA ALA A 134 31.16 0.63 -4.35
C ALA A 134 30.27 -0.04 -3.29
N ALA A 135 29.16 0.61 -2.91
CA ALA A 135 28.25 0.10 -1.89
C ALA A 135 27.62 -1.26 -2.25
N SER A 136 27.35 -1.49 -3.54
CA SER A 136 26.74 -2.73 -4.04
C SER A 136 27.76 -3.83 -4.33
N LYS A 137 28.91 -3.49 -4.94
CA LYS A 137 29.84 -4.48 -5.51
C LYS A 137 31.05 -4.79 -4.63
N LEU A 138 31.52 -3.86 -3.78
CA LEU A 138 32.78 -4.06 -3.03
C LEU A 138 32.68 -5.00 -1.83
N LYS A 139 31.48 -5.30 -1.31
CA LYS A 139 31.35 -6.21 -0.16
C LYS A 139 31.90 -7.61 -0.44
N ASN A 140 31.76 -8.09 -1.68
CA ASN A 140 32.20 -9.42 -2.11
C ASN A 140 33.37 -9.38 -3.10
N ASN A 141 33.74 -8.20 -3.60
CA ASN A 141 34.79 -8.04 -4.60
C ASN A 141 36.09 -7.57 -3.93
N LYS A 142 37.01 -8.51 -3.71
CA LYS A 142 38.34 -8.24 -3.14
C LYS A 142 39.29 -7.81 -4.24
N TYR A 143 40.01 -6.71 -4.03
CA TYR A 143 41.11 -6.32 -4.90
C TYR A 143 42.38 -7.06 -4.48
N LYS A 144 42.92 -7.94 -5.34
CA LYS A 144 44.11 -8.75 -5.04
C LYS A 144 44.00 -9.46 -3.68
N ASN A 145 42.86 -10.12 -3.44
CA ASN A 145 42.52 -10.80 -2.18
C ASN A 145 42.40 -9.89 -0.93
N SER A 146 42.52 -8.57 -1.08
CA SER A 146 42.36 -7.59 -0.01
C SER A 146 40.99 -6.91 -0.07
N GLN A 147 40.34 -6.81 1.08
CA GLN A 147 39.13 -6.00 1.19
C GLN A 147 39.50 -4.52 1.09
N ILE A 148 38.87 -3.80 0.17
CA ILE A 148 39.02 -2.36 0.04
C ILE A 148 37.71 -1.66 0.39
N PHE A 149 37.82 -0.44 0.91
CA PHE A 149 36.69 0.40 1.24
C PHE A 149 36.82 1.72 0.48
N ILE A 150 35.73 2.15 -0.14
CA ILE A 150 35.61 3.45 -0.79
C ILE A 150 34.49 4.19 -0.08
N SER A 151 34.77 5.40 0.36
CA SER A 151 33.83 6.28 1.06
C SER A 151 34.03 7.71 0.59
N ASP A 152 33.01 8.54 0.83
CA ASP A 152 33.15 9.98 0.60
C ASP A 152 34.15 10.61 1.58
N ASP A 153 34.82 11.69 1.15
CA ASP A 153 35.69 12.49 2.01
C ASP A 153 34.85 13.54 2.74
N VAL A 154 34.40 13.17 3.94
CA VAL A 154 33.66 14.06 4.84
C VAL A 154 34.51 14.51 6.01
N SER A 155 34.18 15.70 6.53
CA SER A 155 34.84 16.28 7.70
C SER A 155 34.73 15.37 8.93
N LYS A 156 35.65 15.54 9.89
CA LYS A 156 35.61 14.81 11.16
C LYS A 156 34.30 15.06 11.92
N THR A 157 33.81 16.30 11.90
CA THR A 157 32.55 16.69 12.55
C THR A 157 31.38 15.89 11.99
N MET A 158 31.24 15.81 10.66
CA MET A 158 30.20 15.01 10.01
C MET A 158 30.27 13.53 10.38
N ARG A 159 31.47 12.95 10.49
CA ARG A 159 31.62 11.54 10.92
C ARG A 159 31.13 11.34 12.35
N THR A 160 31.49 12.25 13.25
CA THR A 160 31.03 12.22 14.64
C THR A 160 29.52 12.40 14.72
N GLU A 161 28.94 13.31 13.94
CA GLU A 161 27.49 13.51 13.87
C GLU A 161 26.75 12.25 13.39
N TRP A 162 27.22 11.63 12.29
CA TRP A 162 26.65 10.35 11.84
C TRP A 162 26.84 9.22 12.86
N ALA A 163 27.91 9.23 13.65
CA ALA A 163 28.12 8.26 14.72
C ALA A 163 27.13 8.48 15.87
N LYS A 164 26.95 9.73 16.33
CA LYS A 164 25.95 10.13 17.33
C LYS A 164 24.54 9.72 16.87
N LEU A 165 24.16 10.03 15.62
CA LEU A 165 22.87 9.62 15.06
C LEU A 165 22.68 8.09 15.09
N ARG A 166 23.71 7.31 14.74
CA ARG A 166 23.66 5.85 14.75
C ARG A 166 23.56 5.25 16.14
N GLN A 167 24.29 5.80 17.11
CA GLN A 167 24.39 5.23 18.45
C GLN A 167 23.23 5.68 19.35
N ASP A 168 22.95 6.98 19.38
CA ASP A 168 22.09 7.57 20.40
C ASP A 168 20.63 7.66 19.94
N TYR A 169 20.39 8.00 18.66
CA TYR A 169 19.07 8.34 18.17
C TYR A 169 18.40 7.24 17.34
N LEU A 170 19.18 6.48 16.55
CA LEU A 170 18.66 5.40 15.72
C LEU A 170 17.88 4.34 16.51
N PRO A 171 18.36 3.83 17.65
CA PRO A 171 17.59 2.87 18.45
C PRO A 171 16.29 3.47 18.98
N ALA A 172 16.34 4.70 19.50
CA ALA A 172 15.18 5.38 20.09
C ALA A 172 14.07 5.69 19.09
N ILE A 173 14.40 5.95 17.82
CA ILE A 173 13.40 6.15 16.76
C ILE A 173 12.84 4.80 16.29
N LYS A 174 13.66 3.75 16.23
CA LYS A 174 13.21 2.39 15.85
C LYS A 174 12.21 1.78 16.83
N THR A 175 12.29 2.10 18.11
CA THR A 175 11.39 1.55 19.14
C THR A 175 10.01 2.21 19.18
N LYS A 176 9.81 3.31 18.44
CA LYS A 176 8.50 3.98 18.35
C LYS A 176 7.52 3.09 17.59
N THR A 177 6.36 2.80 18.19
CA THR A 177 5.29 1.96 17.60
C THR A 177 4.77 2.50 16.27
N ASN A 178 4.86 3.81 16.08
CA ASN A 178 4.28 4.49 14.93
C ASN A 178 5.28 4.63 13.78
N VAL A 179 6.50 4.07 13.88
CA VAL A 179 7.55 4.19 12.86
C VAL A 179 7.67 2.89 12.08
N LEU A 180 7.43 2.95 10.78
CA LEU A 180 7.54 1.81 9.87
C LEU A 180 9.01 1.46 9.59
N PHE A 181 9.82 2.46 9.30
CA PHE A 181 11.26 2.30 9.08
C PHE A 181 12.03 3.59 9.31
N VAL A 182 13.33 3.46 9.58
CA VAL A 182 14.26 4.57 9.74
C VAL A 182 15.64 4.19 9.20
N PHE A 183 16.29 5.14 8.53
CA PHE A 183 17.65 4.99 8.01
C PHE A 183 18.40 6.33 8.03
N ILE A 184 19.72 6.25 7.90
CA ILE A 184 20.62 7.40 7.81
C ILE A 184 21.10 7.51 6.36
N PRO A 185 20.62 8.48 5.57
CA PRO A 185 21.19 8.73 4.25
C PRO A 185 22.65 9.22 4.36
N TRP A 186 23.40 9.01 3.28
CA TRP A 186 24.71 9.65 3.07
C TRP A 186 24.51 11.11 2.63
N SER A 187 23.79 11.91 3.42
CA SER A 187 23.55 13.33 3.14
C SER A 187 24.42 14.22 4.02
N VAL A 188 24.73 15.41 3.50
CA VAL A 188 25.30 16.53 4.26
C VAL A 188 24.26 17.65 4.21
N PRO A 189 23.73 18.13 5.35
CA PRO A 189 24.10 17.77 6.73
C PRO A 189 23.65 16.36 7.13
N ALA A 190 24.23 15.86 8.23
CA ALA A 190 23.90 14.58 8.82
C ALA A 190 22.45 14.60 9.37
N GLN A 191 21.62 13.71 8.82
CA GLN A 191 20.22 13.56 9.24
C GLN A 191 19.79 12.10 9.19
N MET A 192 18.67 11.81 9.85
CA MET A 192 17.94 10.56 9.78
C MET A 192 16.62 10.79 9.05
N LEU A 193 16.23 9.84 8.20
CA LEU A 193 14.92 9.83 7.54
C LEU A 193 14.11 8.65 8.05
N TYR A 194 12.86 8.90 8.39
CA TYR A 194 11.94 7.86 8.87
C TYR A 194 10.52 8.08 8.39
N LYS A 195 9.77 6.97 8.28
CA LYS A 195 8.36 6.98 7.89
C LYS A 195 7.50 6.58 9.07
N GLU A 196 6.49 7.38 9.36
CA GLU A 196 5.46 7.05 10.34
C GLU A 196 4.26 6.38 9.66
N ASP A 197 3.52 5.57 10.42
CA ASP A 197 2.27 4.97 9.96
C ASP A 197 1.22 6.07 9.71
N GLY A 198 0.52 5.97 8.58
CA GLY A 198 -0.40 7.00 8.10
C GLY A 198 0.23 8.28 7.54
N ALA A 199 1.56 8.44 7.55
CA ALA A 199 2.22 9.61 6.97
C ALA A 199 2.50 9.43 5.47
N GLU A 200 2.09 10.41 4.64
CA GLU A 200 2.38 10.42 3.20
C GLU A 200 3.86 10.65 2.89
N LYS A 201 4.54 11.45 3.72
CA LYS A 201 5.93 11.91 3.48
C LYS A 201 6.89 11.43 4.56
N LEU A 202 8.15 11.28 4.19
CA LEU A 202 9.24 11.02 5.14
C LEU A 202 9.47 12.23 6.04
N LYS A 203 9.72 11.96 7.32
CA LYS A 203 10.18 12.96 8.28
C LYS A 203 11.69 12.93 8.37
N SER A 204 12.29 14.10 8.56
CA SER A 204 13.72 14.25 8.82
C SER A 204 13.98 14.57 10.29
N PHE A 205 15.05 13.99 10.81
CA PHE A 205 15.57 14.28 12.14
C PHE A 205 17.03 14.70 12.03
N ASN A 206 17.35 15.87 12.57
CA ASN A 206 18.71 16.40 12.65
C ASN A 206 19.19 16.35 14.10
N LEU A 207 20.50 16.35 14.30
CA LEU A 207 21.04 16.51 15.64
C LEU A 207 20.57 17.84 16.25
N PRO A 208 20.21 17.84 17.55
CA PRO A 208 19.95 19.09 18.27
C PRO A 208 21.17 20.01 18.17
N LYS A 209 20.93 21.30 17.91
CA LYS A 209 21.99 22.30 17.99
C LYS A 209 22.30 22.51 19.48
N GLU A 210 23.57 22.33 19.85
CA GLU A 210 24.11 22.71 21.16
C GLU A 210 24.10 24.24 21.32
#